data_AF-A0A9D9QHX9-F1
#
_entry.id   AF-A0A9D9QHX9-F1
#
_cell.length_a   1.000
_cell.length_b   1.000
_cell.length_c   1.000
_cell.angle_alpha   90.00
_cell.angle_beta   90.00
_cell.angle_gamma   90.00
#
_symmetry.space_group_name_H-M   'P 1'
#
loop_
_entity.id
_entity.type
_entity.pdbx_description
1 polymer ?
#
loop_
_entity_poly.entity_id
_entity_poly.type
_entity_poly.pdbx_seq_one_letter_code
_entity_poly.pdbx_strand_id
1 'polypeptide(L)'
;MLTLGQIENSEYNLLGAMSEDDFLQALELGATSDKRKLFRKMQNQSRAMATATGSRSRAEFEKRITMLPKEIQQGLATQSLQAVDTAYYVVKTIGGSKVVKMFKDDDTKVVGTSNISSGKLEKGNHFLLYGIQLLGGVSESKDDASRVNFDVVPDYIRDGEFEFKANGTILVPNTSCEVFQTTGKDTFRGLWILDNPKIIRDQQSIELNLEWAANAPENTFLKVILRGTAVIKA
;
A
#
# COMPACT_ATOMS: atom_id res chain seq x y z
N MET A 1 10.69 17.38 -18.43
CA MET A 1 11.98 17.01 -17.79
C MET A 1 12.00 17.58 -16.39
N LEU A 2 12.57 16.86 -15.43
CA LEU A 2 12.85 17.38 -14.09
C LEU A 2 14.09 18.28 -14.15
N THR A 3 14.07 19.44 -13.51
CA THR A 3 15.22 20.35 -13.47
C THR A 3 16.12 20.08 -12.26
N LEU A 4 17.39 20.52 -12.32
CA LEU A 4 18.31 20.40 -11.17
C LEU A 4 17.75 21.06 -9.90
N GLY A 5 17.11 22.23 -10.04
CA GLY A 5 16.51 22.94 -8.90
C GLY A 5 15.31 22.20 -8.30
N GLN A 6 14.52 21.50 -9.12
CA GLN A 6 13.43 20.65 -8.63
C GLN A 6 13.96 19.43 -7.86
N ILE A 7 15.12 18.88 -8.25
CA ILE A 7 15.78 17.76 -7.56
C ILE A 7 16.47 18.23 -6.27
N GLU A 8 17.04 19.44 -6.28
CA GLU A 8 17.60 20.08 -5.08
C GLU A 8 16.52 20.25 -4.01
N ASN A 9 15.34 20.76 -4.39
CA ASN A 9 14.28 21.08 -3.44
C ASN A 9 13.39 19.88 -3.08
N SER A 10 13.43 18.79 -3.85
CA SER A 10 12.71 17.55 -3.53
C SER A 10 13.24 16.88 -2.26
N GLU A 11 12.33 16.49 -1.38
CA GLU A 11 12.61 15.63 -0.22
C GLU A 11 12.88 14.17 -0.63
N TYR A 12 12.43 13.76 -1.82
CA TYR A 12 12.59 12.40 -2.35
C TYR A 12 13.84 12.25 -3.21
N ASN A 13 14.40 11.04 -3.23
CA ASN A 13 15.52 10.69 -4.12
C ASN A 13 15.03 10.50 -5.57
N LEU A 14 15.08 11.58 -6.34
CA LEU A 14 14.64 11.60 -7.75
C LEU A 14 15.79 11.46 -8.75
N LEU A 15 17.03 11.23 -8.29
CA LEU A 15 18.20 11.10 -9.17
C LEU A 15 18.09 9.89 -10.12
N GLY A 16 17.49 8.80 -9.66
CA GLY A 16 17.25 7.61 -10.51
C GLY A 16 16.08 7.76 -11.49
N ALA A 17 15.33 8.86 -11.44
CA ALA A 17 14.19 9.13 -12.33
C ALA A 17 14.58 9.86 -13.63
N MET A 18 15.81 10.37 -13.71
CA MET A 18 16.33 11.02 -14.91
C MET A 18 17.05 10.00 -15.80
N SER A 19 16.92 10.14 -17.12
CA SER A 19 17.87 9.50 -18.04
C SER A 19 19.24 10.16 -17.92
N GLU A 20 20.30 9.45 -18.29
CA GLU A 20 21.65 10.01 -18.30
C GLU A 20 21.73 11.26 -19.19
N ASP A 21 21.04 11.27 -20.33
CA ASP A 21 20.97 12.42 -21.23
C ASP A 21 20.26 13.62 -20.59
N ASP A 22 19.12 13.40 -19.92
CA ASP A 22 18.38 14.46 -19.22
C ASP A 22 19.24 15.02 -18.07
N PHE A 23 20.00 14.15 -17.38
CA PHE A 23 20.88 14.55 -16.29
C PHE A 23 22.06 15.38 -16.80
N LEU A 24 22.72 14.94 -17.86
CA LEU A 24 23.83 15.66 -18.49
C LEU A 24 23.35 17.02 -19.02
N GLN A 25 22.21 17.05 -19.69
CA GLN A 25 21.62 18.28 -20.19
C GLN A 25 21.24 19.24 -19.06
N ALA A 26 20.63 18.74 -17.99
CA ALA A 26 20.30 19.57 -16.83
C ALA A 26 21.58 20.07 -16.14
N LEU A 27 22.62 19.24 -16.07
CA LEU A 27 23.93 19.60 -15.50
C LEU A 27 24.68 20.59 -16.39
N GLU A 28 24.50 20.59 -17.70
CA GLU A 28 25.01 21.63 -18.60
C GLU A 28 24.27 22.95 -18.42
N LEU A 29 22.93 22.91 -18.32
CA LEU A 29 22.05 24.07 -18.21
C LEU A 29 22.00 24.71 -16.81
N GLY A 30 22.37 23.97 -15.76
CA GLY A 30 22.29 24.43 -14.37
C GLY A 30 23.39 25.44 -13.99
N ALA A 31 23.08 26.36 -13.07
CA ALA A 31 24.07 27.30 -12.54
C ALA A 31 25.15 26.58 -11.71
N THR A 32 26.37 27.12 -11.66
CA THR A 32 27.50 26.52 -10.92
C THR A 32 27.24 26.37 -9.41
N SER A 33 26.36 27.19 -8.84
CA SER A 33 25.86 27.05 -7.46
C SER A 33 25.08 25.76 -7.25
N ASP A 34 24.19 25.44 -8.19
CA ASP A 34 23.22 24.36 -8.08
C ASP A 34 23.93 23.02 -8.28
N LYS A 35 24.91 22.97 -9.18
CA LYS A 35 25.82 21.82 -9.35
C LYS A 35 26.55 21.50 -8.04
N ARG A 36 27.18 22.50 -7.40
CA ARG A 36 27.94 22.31 -6.16
C ARG A 36 27.07 21.81 -5.00
N LYS A 37 25.84 22.30 -4.89
CA LYS A 37 24.89 21.87 -3.86
C LYS A 37 24.35 20.47 -4.14
N LEU A 38 24.07 20.13 -5.39
CA LEU A 38 23.68 18.78 -5.78
C LEU A 38 24.78 17.76 -5.42
N PHE A 39 26.04 18.04 -5.76
CA PHE A 39 27.16 17.17 -5.39
C PHE A 39 27.30 16.98 -3.87
N ARG A 40 27.10 18.05 -3.07
CA ARG A 40 27.06 17.93 -1.60
C ARG A 40 25.87 17.10 -1.11
N LYS A 41 24.69 17.28 -1.70
CA LYS A 41 23.48 16.50 -1.38
C LYS A 41 23.73 15.02 -1.69
N MET A 42 24.29 14.69 -2.85
CA MET A 42 24.65 13.31 -3.21
C MET A 42 25.68 12.69 -2.24
N GLN A 43 26.71 13.43 -1.84
CA GLN A 43 27.72 12.95 -0.88
C GLN A 43 27.14 12.72 0.52
N ASN A 44 26.16 13.51 0.93
CA ASN A 44 25.46 13.33 2.20
C ASN A 44 24.43 12.20 2.13
N GLN A 45 23.77 12.03 0.99
CA GLN A 45 22.76 10.99 0.77
C GLN A 45 23.41 9.59 0.70
N SER A 46 24.59 9.46 0.10
CA SER A 46 25.37 8.21 0.11
C SER A 46 25.84 7.82 1.52
N ARG A 47 26.09 8.80 2.40
CA ARG A 47 26.39 8.56 3.82
C ARG A 47 25.13 8.20 4.63
N ALA A 48 24.00 8.85 4.37
CA ALA A 48 22.73 8.57 5.06
C ALA A 48 22.15 7.18 4.72
N MET A 49 22.33 6.71 3.48
CA MET A 49 21.96 5.36 3.02
C MET A 49 22.64 4.24 3.82
N ALA A 50 23.84 4.49 4.38
CA ALA A 50 24.55 3.53 5.23
C ALA A 50 23.94 3.42 6.64
N THR A 51 23.03 4.32 7.04
CA THR A 51 22.48 4.44 8.41
C THR A 51 20.96 4.33 8.50
N ALA A 52 20.23 4.22 7.39
CA ALA A 52 18.77 4.21 7.40
C ALA A 52 18.18 2.85 7.85
N THR A 53 18.05 2.68 9.16
CA THR A 53 17.23 1.63 9.80
C THR A 53 15.78 2.10 10.07
N GLY A 54 15.37 3.23 9.51
CA GLY A 54 14.09 3.91 9.82
C GLY A 54 13.00 3.75 8.76
N SER A 55 11.81 3.33 9.20
CA SER A 55 10.51 3.23 8.50
C SER A 55 10.49 2.43 7.19
N ARG A 56 10.16 1.13 7.31
CA ARG A 56 10.11 0.15 6.21
C ARG A 56 9.25 0.60 5.03
N SER A 57 8.12 1.30 5.24
CA SER A 57 7.23 1.72 4.15
C SER A 57 7.77 2.89 3.35
N ARG A 58 8.24 3.97 4.00
CA ARG A 58 8.77 5.15 3.31
C ARG A 58 10.08 4.85 2.58
N ALA A 59 10.98 4.11 3.20
CA ALA A 59 12.23 3.71 2.57
C ALA A 59 11.99 2.82 1.34
N GLU A 60 11.02 1.91 1.39
CA GLU A 60 10.63 1.09 0.23
C GLU A 60 9.91 1.90 -0.85
N PHE A 61 9.12 2.90 -0.46
CA PHE A 61 8.49 3.82 -1.40
C PHE A 61 9.53 4.66 -2.15
N GLU A 62 10.51 5.21 -1.44
CA GLU A 62 11.59 6.02 -2.04
C GLU A 62 12.43 5.23 -3.05
N LYS A 63 12.71 3.94 -2.80
CA LYS A 63 13.40 3.06 -3.77
C LYS A 63 12.59 2.84 -5.06
N ARG A 64 11.26 2.93 -4.99
CA ARG A 64 10.34 2.58 -6.07
C ARG A 64 9.66 3.81 -6.69
N ILE A 65 10.02 5.01 -6.25
CA ILE A 65 9.45 6.27 -6.76
C ILE A 65 9.66 6.40 -8.28
N THR A 66 10.75 5.84 -8.79
CA THR A 66 11.10 5.81 -10.22
C THR A 66 10.15 4.92 -11.05
N MET A 67 9.43 4.00 -10.42
CA MET A 67 8.42 3.14 -11.07
C MET A 67 7.05 3.81 -11.19
N LEU A 68 6.84 4.95 -10.52
CA LEU A 68 5.60 5.73 -10.64
C LEU A 68 5.56 6.46 -12.00
N PRO A 69 4.38 6.83 -12.51
CA PRO A 69 4.28 7.68 -13.70
C PRO A 69 5.05 9.00 -13.54
N LYS A 70 5.64 9.51 -14.63
CA LYS A 70 6.47 10.74 -14.62
C LYS A 70 5.74 11.96 -14.04
N GLU A 71 4.43 12.05 -14.26
CA GLU A 71 3.59 13.13 -13.73
C GLU A 71 3.56 13.14 -12.20
N ILE A 72 3.46 11.96 -11.57
CA ILE A 72 3.44 11.81 -10.12
C ILE A 72 4.81 12.11 -9.53
N GLN A 73 5.88 11.66 -10.19
CA GLN A 73 7.24 11.98 -9.79
C GLN A 73 7.48 13.49 -9.81
N GLN A 74 7.01 14.19 -10.85
CA GLN A 74 7.07 15.65 -10.93
C GLN A 74 6.24 16.31 -9.84
N GLY A 75 5.01 15.85 -9.59
CA GLY A 75 4.16 16.40 -8.54
C GLY A 75 4.77 16.26 -7.14
N LEU A 76 5.41 15.12 -6.86
CA LEU A 76 6.17 14.89 -5.62
C LEU A 76 7.42 15.79 -5.54
N ALA A 77 8.10 16.01 -6.67
CA ALA A 77 9.27 16.90 -6.75
C ALA A 77 8.90 18.37 -6.49
N THR A 78 7.76 18.81 -7.03
CA THR A 78 7.27 20.19 -6.92
C THR A 78 6.43 20.43 -5.66
N GLN A 79 6.30 19.42 -4.78
CA GLN A 79 5.48 19.49 -3.56
C GLN A 79 3.99 19.81 -3.81
N SER A 80 3.48 19.56 -5.02
CA SER A 80 2.05 19.65 -5.34
C SER A 80 1.30 18.36 -4.96
N LEU A 81 2.05 17.27 -4.78
CA LEU A 81 1.59 15.99 -4.25
C LEU A 81 2.41 15.63 -3.01
N GLN A 82 1.78 14.90 -2.09
CA GLN A 82 2.40 14.39 -0.88
C GLN A 82 2.21 12.86 -0.77
N ALA A 83 3.25 12.15 -0.34
CA ALA A 83 3.14 10.75 0.05
C ALA A 83 2.67 10.66 1.50
N VAL A 84 1.57 9.97 1.75
CA VAL A 84 0.93 9.84 3.06
C VAL A 84 0.68 8.38 3.41
N ASP A 85 0.78 8.04 4.69
CA ASP A 85 0.39 6.72 5.17
C ASP A 85 -1.13 6.56 5.03
N THR A 86 -1.56 5.49 4.38
CA THR A 86 -2.98 5.22 4.10
C THR A 86 -3.32 3.78 4.40
N ALA A 87 -4.53 3.58 4.92
CA ALA A 87 -5.09 2.26 5.18
C ALA A 87 -6.48 2.16 4.56
N TYR A 88 -6.65 1.28 3.58
CA TYR A 88 -7.97 0.97 3.01
C TYR A 88 -8.53 -0.26 3.72
N TYR A 89 -9.75 -0.19 4.23
CA TYR A 89 -10.37 -1.31 4.92
C TYR A 89 -11.74 -1.65 4.35
N VAL A 90 -12.10 -2.92 4.49
CA VAL A 90 -13.42 -3.46 4.20
C VAL A 90 -13.76 -4.55 5.21
N VAL A 91 -15.02 -4.57 5.64
CA VAL A 91 -15.60 -5.53 6.57
C VAL A 91 -16.73 -6.25 5.84
N LYS A 92 -16.75 -7.58 5.90
CA LYS A 92 -17.84 -8.39 5.32
C LYS A 92 -18.26 -9.49 6.28
N THR A 93 -19.55 -9.79 6.26
CA THR A 93 -20.09 -11.02 6.87
C THR A 93 -19.69 -12.22 6.02
N ILE A 94 -19.30 -13.30 6.69
CA ILE A 94 -18.88 -14.57 6.06
C ILE A 94 -19.67 -15.78 6.60
N GLY A 95 -20.64 -15.55 7.49
CA GLY A 95 -21.43 -16.61 8.09
C GLY A 95 -22.09 -17.51 7.05
N GLY A 96 -21.92 -18.82 7.21
CA GLY A 96 -22.43 -19.83 6.29
C GLY A 96 -21.68 -19.95 4.95
N SER A 97 -20.62 -19.17 4.73
CA SER A 97 -19.79 -19.24 3.53
C SER A 97 -18.43 -19.90 3.80
N LYS A 98 -17.82 -20.41 2.73
CA LYS A 98 -16.43 -20.91 2.69
C LYS A 98 -15.51 -20.12 1.76
N VAL A 99 -16.08 -19.17 1.00
CA VAL A 99 -15.37 -18.28 0.08
C VAL A 99 -15.89 -16.87 0.29
N VAL A 100 -15.00 -15.87 0.23
CA VAL A 100 -15.40 -14.47 0.21
C VAL A 100 -14.48 -13.65 -0.69
N LYS A 101 -15.10 -12.78 -1.48
CA LYS A 101 -14.41 -11.69 -2.18
C LYS A 101 -14.56 -10.42 -1.34
N MET A 102 -13.45 -9.94 -0.78
CA MET A 102 -13.44 -8.85 0.20
C MET A 102 -13.59 -7.46 -0.44
N PHE A 103 -13.17 -7.28 -1.68
CA PHE A 103 -13.40 -6.05 -2.43
C PHE A 103 -14.24 -6.38 -3.67
N LYS A 104 -15.41 -5.76 -3.79
CA LYS A 104 -16.37 -5.94 -4.88
C LYS A 104 -16.73 -4.61 -5.53
N ASP A 105 -17.20 -4.66 -6.77
CA ASP A 105 -17.57 -3.47 -7.55
C ASP A 105 -18.81 -2.74 -6.99
N ASP A 106 -19.66 -3.43 -6.23
CA ASP A 106 -20.85 -2.91 -5.57
C ASP A 106 -20.60 -2.40 -4.14
N ASP A 107 -19.35 -2.47 -3.65
CA ASP A 107 -19.02 -1.97 -2.32
C ASP A 107 -19.18 -0.45 -2.25
N THR A 108 -19.85 0.02 -1.20
CA THR A 108 -20.05 1.44 -0.95
C THR A 108 -19.18 1.91 0.20
N LYS A 109 -18.75 3.17 0.14
CA LYS A 109 -18.00 3.82 1.21
C LYS A 109 -18.94 4.12 2.37
N VAL A 110 -18.91 3.29 3.40
CA VAL A 110 -19.71 3.42 4.63
C VAL A 110 -18.79 3.30 5.83
N VAL A 111 -18.76 4.33 6.67
CA VAL A 111 -17.93 4.34 7.89
C VAL A 111 -18.31 3.14 8.78
N GLY A 112 -17.30 2.38 9.20
CA GLY A 112 -17.49 1.14 9.97
C GLY A 112 -17.47 -0.13 9.10
N THR A 113 -17.79 -0.02 7.81
CA THR A 113 -17.82 -1.15 6.87
C THR A 113 -16.73 -1.06 5.81
N SER A 114 -16.61 0.07 5.11
CA SER A 114 -15.58 0.27 4.08
C SER A 114 -15.22 1.75 3.93
N ASN A 115 -13.95 2.06 3.72
CA ASN A 115 -13.52 3.42 3.35
C ASN A 115 -13.17 3.61 1.87
N ILE A 116 -13.35 2.56 1.06
CA ILE A 116 -13.15 2.55 -0.39
C ILE A 116 -14.48 2.20 -1.08
N SER A 117 -14.72 2.76 -2.26
CA SER A 117 -15.90 2.47 -3.07
C SER A 117 -15.52 1.58 -4.26
N SER A 118 -16.39 0.63 -4.59
CA SER A 118 -16.30 -0.24 -5.76
C SER A 118 -14.98 -1.01 -5.89
N GLY A 119 -14.28 -1.24 -4.76
CA GLY A 119 -12.96 -1.84 -4.76
C GLY A 119 -11.93 -1.08 -5.61
N LYS A 120 -12.12 0.21 -5.88
CA LYS A 120 -11.26 1.01 -6.78
C LYS A 120 -10.64 2.18 -6.05
N LEU A 121 -9.37 2.46 -6.37
CA LEU A 121 -8.70 3.66 -5.91
C LEU A 121 -9.29 4.90 -6.59
N GLU A 122 -9.41 5.99 -5.84
CA GLU A 122 -9.84 7.29 -6.36
C GLU A 122 -8.87 7.80 -7.43
N LYS A 123 -9.37 8.58 -8.39
CA LYS A 123 -8.57 9.10 -9.50
C LYS A 123 -7.39 9.94 -8.98
N GLY A 124 -6.20 9.68 -9.51
CA GLY A 124 -4.95 10.34 -9.11
C GLY A 124 -4.30 9.77 -7.84
N ASN A 125 -4.95 8.85 -7.11
CA ASN A 125 -4.38 8.24 -5.92
C ASN A 125 -3.66 6.94 -6.29
N HIS A 126 -2.33 7.00 -6.33
CA HIS A 126 -1.48 5.81 -6.44
C HIS A 126 -1.17 5.26 -5.06
N PHE A 127 -1.19 3.94 -4.90
CA PHE A 127 -1.02 3.29 -3.61
C PHE A 127 0.09 2.23 -3.66
N LEU A 128 1.11 2.38 -2.81
CA LEU A 128 2.09 1.34 -2.56
C LEU A 128 1.60 0.46 -1.41
N LEU A 129 1.15 -0.74 -1.73
CA LEU A 129 0.81 -1.77 -0.76
C LEU A 129 2.09 -2.36 -0.16
N TYR A 130 2.29 -2.19 1.15
CA TYR A 130 3.40 -2.84 1.88
C TYR A 130 2.93 -3.97 2.80
N GLY A 131 1.66 -3.98 3.19
CA GLY A 131 1.16 -4.98 4.13
C GLY A 131 -0.34 -5.20 4.00
N ILE A 132 -0.75 -6.44 4.25
CA ILE A 132 -2.15 -6.85 4.27
C ILE A 132 -2.45 -7.30 5.69
N GLN A 133 -3.49 -6.75 6.28
CA GLN A 133 -3.98 -7.19 7.59
C GLN A 133 -5.31 -7.91 7.42
N LEU A 134 -5.42 -9.11 7.99
CA LEU A 134 -6.65 -9.90 8.01
C LEU A 134 -7.04 -10.17 9.45
N LEU A 135 -8.26 -9.79 9.82
CA LEU A 135 -8.82 -9.98 11.15
C LEU A 135 -10.18 -10.67 11.07
N GLY A 136 -10.50 -11.48 12.07
CA GLY A 136 -11.79 -12.13 12.23
C GLY A 136 -12.48 -11.71 13.51
N GLY A 137 -13.80 -11.80 13.53
CA GLY A 137 -14.59 -11.58 14.73
C GLY A 137 -16.00 -12.11 14.57
N VAL A 138 -16.69 -12.30 15.69
CA VAL A 138 -18.10 -12.74 15.73
C VAL A 138 -18.92 -11.65 16.37
N SER A 139 -20.08 -11.33 15.80
CA SER A 139 -21.05 -10.41 16.39
C SER A 139 -22.17 -11.18 17.10
N GLU A 140 -22.82 -10.53 18.06
CA GLU A 140 -24.08 -11.03 18.63
C GLU A 140 -25.24 -10.94 17.64
N SER A 141 -25.16 -10.03 16.65
CA SER A 141 -26.19 -9.78 15.64
C SER A 141 -25.64 -9.91 14.22
N LYS A 142 -26.47 -10.43 13.31
CA LYS A 142 -26.09 -10.77 11.93
C LYS A 142 -25.69 -9.57 11.06
N ASP A 143 -26.16 -8.37 11.40
CA ASP A 143 -26.05 -7.18 10.55
C ASP A 143 -25.23 -6.02 11.17
N ASP A 144 -24.61 -6.24 12.33
CA ASP A 144 -23.88 -5.18 13.02
C ASP A 144 -22.37 -5.39 12.98
N ALA A 145 -21.78 -5.06 11.83
CA ALA A 145 -20.33 -5.05 11.63
C ALA A 145 -19.61 -4.02 12.52
N SER A 146 -20.32 -2.97 12.97
CA SER A 146 -19.74 -1.85 13.72
C SER A 146 -19.38 -2.20 15.18
N ARG A 147 -19.99 -3.27 15.71
CA ARG A 147 -19.81 -3.74 17.09
C ARG A 147 -18.94 -4.98 17.21
N VAL A 148 -18.36 -5.47 16.11
CA VAL A 148 -17.50 -6.65 16.11
C VAL A 148 -16.15 -6.31 16.74
N ASN A 149 -15.77 -7.09 17.75
CA ASN A 149 -14.41 -7.08 18.28
C ASN A 149 -13.52 -7.96 17.39
N PHE A 150 -12.70 -7.31 16.56
CA PHE A 150 -11.80 -7.99 15.64
C PHE A 150 -10.50 -8.41 16.31
N ASP A 151 -10.09 -9.64 16.06
CA ASP A 151 -8.82 -10.21 16.50
C ASP A 151 -8.15 -11.01 15.38
N VAL A 152 -7.02 -11.66 15.68
CA VAL A 152 -6.38 -12.61 14.76
C VAL A 152 -7.40 -13.64 14.28
N VAL A 153 -7.34 -13.96 12.99
CA VAL A 153 -8.26 -14.92 12.37
C VAL A 153 -8.20 -16.30 13.05
N PRO A 154 -9.35 -16.98 13.19
CA PRO A 154 -9.43 -18.31 13.77
C PRO A 154 -8.84 -19.37 12.84
N ASP A 155 -8.53 -20.54 13.42
CA ASP A 155 -7.78 -21.63 12.78
C ASP A 155 -8.38 -22.09 11.45
N TYR A 156 -9.71 -22.23 11.37
CA TYR A 156 -10.37 -22.66 10.13
C TYR A 156 -10.22 -21.67 8.97
N ILE A 157 -9.93 -20.39 9.24
CA ILE A 157 -9.59 -19.39 8.22
C ILE A 157 -8.08 -19.40 7.95
N ARG A 158 -7.26 -19.64 8.98
CA ARG A 158 -5.79 -19.75 8.85
C ARG A 158 -5.37 -20.92 7.96
N ASP A 159 -6.08 -22.03 8.06
CA ASP A 159 -5.93 -23.21 7.20
C ASP A 159 -6.41 -22.98 5.76
N GLY A 160 -7.03 -21.82 5.50
CA GLY A 160 -7.41 -21.38 4.18
C GLY A 160 -6.30 -20.68 3.42
N GLU A 161 -6.72 -20.11 2.30
CA GLU A 161 -5.88 -19.56 1.26
C GLU A 161 -6.45 -18.23 0.78
N PHE A 162 -5.59 -17.31 0.37
CA PHE A 162 -6.01 -16.05 -0.24
C PHE A 162 -5.21 -15.72 -1.50
N GLU A 163 -5.84 -14.93 -2.34
CA GLU A 163 -5.28 -14.42 -3.58
C GLU A 163 -5.55 -12.92 -3.67
N PHE A 164 -4.53 -12.15 -4.05
CA PHE A 164 -4.64 -10.71 -4.26
C PHE A 164 -4.41 -10.33 -5.72
N LYS A 165 -5.42 -9.70 -6.32
CA LYS A 165 -5.41 -9.23 -7.69
C LYS A 165 -5.62 -7.72 -7.74
N ALA A 166 -4.95 -7.08 -8.69
CA ALA A 166 -5.25 -5.70 -9.06
C ALA A 166 -5.36 -5.60 -10.58
N ASN A 167 -6.43 -5.00 -11.09
CA ASN A 167 -6.70 -4.84 -12.51
C ASN A 167 -6.54 -6.16 -13.31
N GLY A 168 -7.09 -7.25 -12.76
CA GLY A 168 -7.01 -8.60 -13.36
C GLY A 168 -5.63 -9.28 -13.25
N THR A 169 -4.59 -8.60 -12.79
CA THR A 169 -3.25 -9.16 -12.61
C THR A 169 -3.10 -9.72 -11.20
N ILE A 170 -2.63 -10.97 -11.10
CA ILE A 170 -2.30 -11.61 -9.81
C ILE A 170 -1.04 -10.97 -9.25
N LEU A 171 -1.17 -10.27 -8.12
CA LEU A 171 -0.06 -9.61 -7.42
C LEU A 171 0.48 -10.46 -6.28
N VAL A 172 -0.40 -11.18 -5.59
CA VAL A 172 -0.06 -12.23 -4.64
C VAL A 172 -0.77 -13.49 -5.11
N PRO A 173 -0.03 -14.56 -5.47
CA PRO A 173 -0.64 -15.83 -5.85
C PRO A 173 -1.32 -16.46 -4.64
N ASN A 174 -1.97 -17.59 -4.87
CA ASN A 174 -2.57 -18.36 -3.81
C ASN A 174 -1.56 -18.62 -2.67
N THR A 175 -1.82 -18.05 -1.51
CA THR A 175 -0.96 -18.03 -0.33
C THR A 175 -1.76 -18.42 0.90
N SER A 176 -1.19 -19.24 1.77
CA SER A 176 -1.84 -19.66 3.01
C SER A 176 -2.13 -18.47 3.93
N CYS A 177 -3.31 -18.48 4.55
CA CYS A 177 -3.73 -17.49 5.54
C CYS A 177 -2.96 -17.59 6.88
N GLU A 178 -2.12 -18.62 7.08
CA GLU A 178 -1.27 -18.75 8.27
C GLU A 178 -0.28 -17.57 8.42
N VAL A 179 0.03 -16.87 7.33
CA VAL A 179 0.84 -15.64 7.35
C VAL A 179 0.26 -14.54 8.25
N PHE A 180 -1.05 -14.56 8.52
CA PHE A 180 -1.74 -13.62 9.38
C PHE A 180 -1.68 -13.99 10.87
N GLN A 181 -1.16 -15.17 11.22
CA GLN A 181 -0.91 -15.54 12.61
C GLN A 181 0.20 -14.65 13.20
N THR A 182 -0.19 -13.84 14.17
CA THR A 182 0.66 -12.80 14.78
C THR A 182 0.55 -12.80 16.30
N THR A 183 -0.17 -13.75 16.89
CA THR A 183 -0.21 -13.95 18.35
C THR A 183 1.21 -14.11 18.89
N GLY A 184 1.58 -13.31 19.89
CA GLY A 184 2.91 -13.33 20.51
C GLY A 184 4.02 -12.63 19.69
N LYS A 185 3.71 -12.02 18.55
CA LYS A 185 4.66 -11.20 17.77
C LYS A 185 4.49 -9.72 18.12
N ASP A 186 5.59 -8.96 18.10
CA ASP A 186 5.58 -7.50 18.26
C ASP A 186 5.23 -6.82 16.92
N THR A 187 3.98 -6.98 16.51
CA THR A 187 3.42 -6.41 15.27
C THR A 187 1.91 -6.25 15.41
N PHE A 188 1.29 -5.54 14.47
CA PHE A 188 -0.17 -5.47 14.42
C PHE A 188 -0.77 -6.86 14.25
N ARG A 189 -1.84 -7.13 14.99
CA ARG A 189 -2.61 -8.37 14.90
C ARG A 189 -3.09 -8.59 13.46
N GLY A 190 -2.99 -9.80 12.96
CA GLY A 190 -3.38 -10.16 11.61
C GLY A 190 -2.51 -9.56 10.50
N LEU A 191 -1.38 -8.88 10.80
CA LEU A 191 -0.58 -8.21 9.77
C LEU A 191 0.43 -9.15 9.13
N TRP A 192 0.36 -9.25 7.82
CA TRP A 192 1.41 -9.79 6.97
C TRP A 192 2.10 -8.65 6.21
N ILE A 193 3.42 -8.54 6.40
CA ILE A 193 4.26 -7.57 5.68
C ILE A 193 4.75 -8.24 4.39
N LEU A 194 4.57 -7.56 3.28
CA LEU A 194 5.07 -8.02 1.99
C LEU A 194 6.57 -7.73 1.90
N ASP A 195 7.37 -8.78 1.66
CA ASP A 195 8.79 -8.61 1.34
C ASP A 195 8.99 -7.87 0.01
N ASN A 196 7.99 -7.94 -0.87
CA ASN A 196 7.96 -7.28 -2.17
C ASN A 196 6.73 -6.38 -2.30
N PRO A 197 6.78 -5.13 -1.78
CA PRO A 197 5.69 -4.15 -1.91
C PRO A 197 5.24 -3.95 -3.36
N LYS A 198 3.94 -3.72 -3.56
CA LYS A 198 3.30 -3.63 -4.89
C LYS A 198 2.68 -2.25 -5.10
N ILE A 199 2.92 -1.66 -6.26
CA ILE A 199 2.28 -0.39 -6.65
C ILE A 199 0.96 -0.72 -7.34
N ILE A 200 -0.12 -0.11 -6.85
CA ILE A 200 -1.45 -0.13 -7.43
C ILE A 200 -1.72 1.27 -7.99
N ARG A 201 -2.10 1.34 -9.26
CA ARG A 201 -2.40 2.61 -9.93
C ARG A 201 -3.83 3.05 -9.63
N ASP A 202 -4.10 4.33 -9.83
CA ASP A 202 -5.43 4.88 -9.67
C ASP A 202 -6.45 4.18 -10.59
N GLN A 203 -7.72 4.17 -10.18
CA GLN A 203 -8.82 3.54 -10.89
C GLN A 203 -8.68 2.03 -11.18
N GLN A 204 -7.63 1.37 -10.67
CA GLN A 204 -7.51 -0.09 -10.75
C GLN A 204 -8.47 -0.74 -9.76
N SER A 205 -9.19 -1.76 -10.21
CA SER A 205 -9.96 -2.64 -9.32
C SER A 205 -9.01 -3.46 -8.48
N ILE A 206 -9.32 -3.58 -7.20
CA ILE A 206 -8.62 -4.38 -6.22
C ILE A 206 -9.53 -5.55 -5.87
N GLU A 207 -8.97 -6.75 -5.85
CA GLU A 207 -9.69 -7.94 -5.45
C GLU A 207 -8.84 -8.72 -4.47
N LEU A 208 -9.44 -9.10 -3.35
CA LEU A 208 -8.84 -10.01 -2.39
C LEU A 208 -9.84 -11.14 -2.15
N ASN A 209 -9.50 -12.32 -2.67
CA ASN A 209 -10.32 -13.51 -2.60
C ASN A 209 -9.77 -14.41 -1.49
N LEU A 210 -10.62 -14.89 -0.60
CA LEU A 210 -10.26 -15.91 0.39
C LEU A 210 -11.14 -17.14 0.21
N GLU A 211 -10.55 -18.30 0.44
CA GLU A 211 -11.20 -19.60 0.43
C GLU A 211 -10.68 -20.45 1.60
N TRP A 212 -11.58 -21.23 2.22
CA TRP A 212 -11.24 -22.14 3.31
C TRP A 212 -12.13 -23.40 3.27
N ALA A 213 -11.86 -24.35 4.17
CA ALA A 213 -12.37 -25.72 4.03
C ALA A 213 -13.84 -25.91 4.48
N ALA A 214 -14.32 -25.18 5.49
CA ALA A 214 -15.62 -25.39 6.11
C ALA A 214 -16.43 -24.09 6.24
N ASN A 215 -17.76 -24.15 6.23
CA ASN A 215 -18.58 -22.96 6.38
C ASN A 215 -18.25 -22.23 7.70
N ALA A 216 -18.02 -20.92 7.62
CA ALA A 216 -17.79 -20.12 8.80
C ALA A 216 -19.06 -20.08 9.69
N PRO A 217 -18.91 -19.99 11.02
CA PRO A 217 -20.03 -19.88 11.94
C PRO A 217 -20.94 -18.69 11.59
N GLU A 218 -22.23 -18.77 11.92
CA GLU A 218 -23.16 -17.64 11.79
C GLU A 218 -22.61 -16.39 12.52
N ASN A 219 -23.00 -15.21 12.04
CA ASN A 219 -22.56 -13.91 12.58
C ASN A 219 -21.03 -13.70 12.60
N THR A 220 -20.27 -14.45 11.80
CA THR A 220 -18.84 -14.23 11.62
C THR A 220 -18.56 -13.13 10.60
N PHE A 221 -17.61 -12.27 10.91
CA PHE A 221 -17.14 -11.19 10.04
C PHE A 221 -15.63 -11.30 9.81
N LEU A 222 -15.21 -10.88 8.62
CA LEU A 222 -13.82 -10.62 8.30
C LEU A 222 -13.61 -9.14 8.05
N LYS A 223 -12.46 -8.64 8.51
CA LYS A 223 -11.96 -7.30 8.22
C LYS A 223 -10.61 -7.40 7.55
N VAL A 224 -10.50 -6.80 6.38
CA VAL A 224 -9.24 -6.65 5.66
C VAL A 224 -8.81 -5.20 5.73
N ILE A 225 -7.52 -4.97 5.95
CA ILE A 225 -6.90 -3.65 5.90
C ILE A 225 -5.67 -3.72 5.01
N LEU A 226 -5.71 -3.02 3.88
CA LEU A 226 -4.56 -2.79 3.02
C LEU A 226 -3.78 -1.61 3.57
N ARG A 227 -2.55 -1.84 3.99
CA ARG A 227 -1.66 -0.82 4.55
C ARG A 227 -0.58 -0.44 3.56
N GLY A 228 -0.39 0.86 3.41
CA GLY A 228 0.46 1.38 2.36
C GLY A 228 0.75 2.86 2.48
N THR A 229 1.43 3.35 1.47
CA THR A 229 1.66 4.78 1.24
C THR A 229 0.89 5.18 0.00
N ALA A 230 0.00 6.15 0.12
CA ALA A 230 -0.71 6.73 -1.02
C ALA A 230 -0.07 8.07 -1.41
N VAL A 231 -0.17 8.42 -2.69
CA VAL A 231 0.11 9.78 -3.14
C VAL A 231 -1.21 10.53 -3.20
N ILE A 232 -1.31 11.63 -2.47
CA ILE A 232 -2.47 12.53 -2.47
C ILE A 232 -2.06 13.93 -2.90
N LYS A 233 -3.03 14.75 -3.31
CA LYS A 233 -2.80 16.18 -3.54
C LYS A 233 -2.51 16.87 -2.21
N ALA A 234 -1.45 17.68 -2.17
CA ALA A 234 -1.07 18.50 -1.02
C ALA A 234 -2.02 19.69 -0.82
#